data_AF-A0A1I7GVF8-F1
#
_entry.id   AF-A0A1I7GVF8-F1
#
_cell.length_a   1.000
_cell.length_b   1.000
_cell.length_c   1.000
_cell.angle_alpha   90.00
_cell.angle_beta   90.00
_cell.angle_gamma   90.00
#
_symmetry.space_group_name_H-M   'P 1'
#
loop_
_entity.id
_entity.type
_entity.pdbx_description
1 polymer ?
#
loop_
_entity_poly.entity_id
_entity_poly.type
_entity_poly.pdbx_seq_one_letter_code
_entity_poly.pdbx_strand_id
1 'polypeptide(L)'
;MKIKLLLTVLFVCTVVSSGLYSLTTDKFINQMPSMKNYRLLILGLLLALCSCNEKQNVTEKETVQLLMINASDLKPYHSTVVNGVSFDYVIEETDTIYATTKDANFKTIENYKVGTRFGIFPDSLQKLMVKESGWGYYVPLLSGWNAAFCIGNSCTDSLPNTQSKIQWFFKRKTAQSP
;
A
#
# COMPACT_ATOMS: atom_id res chain seq x y z
N MET A 1 -33.19 -5.43 37.99
CA MET A 1 -32.88 -4.03 38.39
C MET A 1 -31.64 -4.04 39.27
N LYS A 2 -30.72 -3.08 39.05
CA LYS A 2 -29.42 -2.82 39.72
C LYS A 2 -28.17 -3.45 39.09
N ILE A 3 -27.81 -2.81 37.98
CA ILE A 3 -26.48 -2.37 37.55
C ILE A 3 -25.45 -2.38 38.69
N LYS A 4 -24.46 -3.29 38.62
CA LYS A 4 -23.18 -3.15 39.31
C LYS A 4 -22.23 -2.37 38.40
N LEU A 5 -22.23 -1.04 38.61
CA LEU A 5 -21.05 -0.16 38.68
C LEU A 5 -19.75 -0.86 38.23
N LEU A 6 -19.26 -0.70 37.00
CA LEU A 6 -18.47 0.46 36.56
C LEU A 6 -17.62 1.06 37.69
N LEU A 7 -16.50 0.42 38.06
CA LEU A 7 -15.29 1.08 38.57
C LEU A 7 -14.15 0.05 38.73
N THR A 8 -13.49 -0.29 37.64
CA THR A 8 -12.08 -0.73 37.70
C THR A 8 -11.38 -0.13 36.51
N VAL A 9 -11.30 1.19 36.56
CA VAL A 9 -10.52 2.03 35.67
C VAL A 9 -9.07 2.01 36.19
N LEU A 10 -8.13 1.80 35.27
CA LEU A 10 -6.72 2.23 35.32
C LEU A 10 -5.79 1.57 36.36
N PHE A 11 -5.19 0.44 35.98
CA PHE A 11 -3.80 0.02 36.23
C PHE A 11 -3.57 -1.03 35.13
N VAL A 12 -2.78 -0.85 34.06
CA VAL A 12 -1.37 -0.52 34.02
C VAL A 12 -1.08 -0.06 32.58
N CYS A 13 -0.59 1.16 32.40
CA CYS A 13 0.26 1.47 31.25
C CYS A 13 1.70 1.14 31.66
N THR A 14 2.43 0.54 30.72
CA THR A 14 3.88 0.33 30.66
C THR A 14 4.52 -0.61 31.68
N VAL A 15 4.70 -1.87 31.29
CA VAL A 15 6.01 -2.53 31.44
C VAL A 15 6.43 -3.10 30.09
N VAL A 16 7.59 -2.61 29.69
CA VAL A 16 8.42 -2.96 28.55
C VAL A 16 8.91 -4.41 28.66
N SER A 17 8.97 -5.09 27.51
CA SER A 17 9.91 -6.16 27.12
C SER A 17 10.29 -7.25 28.15
N SER A 18 10.19 -8.49 27.63
CA SER A 18 11.03 -9.66 27.94
C SER A 18 10.96 -10.29 29.33
N GLY A 19 10.57 -11.57 29.32
CA GLY A 19 11.21 -12.58 30.16
C GLY A 19 10.43 -12.97 31.41
N LEU A 20 10.13 -14.27 31.48
CA LEU A 20 9.73 -15.09 32.62
C LEU A 20 9.88 -14.42 33.99
N TYR A 21 8.85 -14.47 34.83
CA TYR A 21 8.90 -15.10 36.16
C TYR A 21 7.46 -15.36 36.63
N SER A 22 7.16 -16.64 36.89
CA SER A 22 5.99 -17.08 37.66
C SER A 22 6.28 -16.78 39.13
N LEU A 23 5.51 -15.88 39.74
CA LEU A 23 5.47 -15.73 41.19
C LEU A 23 4.02 -15.60 41.64
N THR A 24 3.64 -16.58 42.43
CA THR A 24 2.35 -16.84 43.08
C THR A 24 1.86 -15.63 43.88
N THR A 25 0.65 -15.17 43.54
CA THR A 25 -0.12 -14.17 44.27
C THR A 25 -0.81 -14.81 45.47
N ASP A 26 -0.23 -14.77 46.68
CA ASP A 26 -1.00 -15.22 47.86
C ASP A 26 -0.66 -14.58 49.22
N LYS A 27 0.20 -13.55 49.32
CA LYS A 27 0.66 -13.10 50.66
C LYS A 27 0.83 -11.60 50.92
N PHE A 28 0.10 -10.71 50.25
CA PHE A 28 0.25 -9.26 50.44
C PHE A 28 -1.03 -8.48 50.85
N ILE A 29 -2.02 -9.12 51.50
CA ILE A 29 -3.29 -8.44 51.86
C ILE A 29 -3.40 -8.03 53.35
N ASN A 30 -2.51 -8.45 54.25
CA ASN A 30 -2.81 -8.37 55.69
C ASN A 30 -2.03 -7.34 56.52
N GLN A 31 -1.52 -6.25 55.93
CA GLN A 31 -1.04 -5.10 56.71
C GLN A 31 -1.28 -3.78 56.00
N MET A 32 -2.49 -3.23 56.11
CA MET A 32 -2.69 -1.79 55.92
C MET A 32 -3.60 -1.21 57.01
N PRO A 33 -3.18 -0.16 57.72
CA PRO A 33 -3.99 0.48 58.75
C PRO A 33 -5.20 1.21 58.15
N SER A 34 -6.26 1.31 58.95
CA SER A 34 -7.53 1.94 58.62
C SER A 34 -7.34 3.41 58.22
N MET A 35 -7.53 3.71 56.94
CA MET A 35 -7.26 5.01 56.35
C MET A 35 -8.55 5.57 55.74
N LYS A 36 -9.40 6.20 56.57
CA LYS A 36 -10.76 6.68 56.20
C LYS A 36 -10.83 8.02 55.45
N ASN A 37 -9.73 8.76 55.27
CA ASN A 37 -9.77 10.15 54.78
C ASN A 37 -9.11 10.42 53.41
N TYR A 38 -8.71 9.39 52.65
CA TYR A 38 -7.96 9.56 51.40
C TYR A 38 -8.87 9.67 50.16
N ARG A 39 -10.18 9.41 50.32
CA ARG A 39 -11.16 9.49 49.22
C ARG A 39 -11.30 10.89 48.63
N LEU A 40 -11.08 11.95 49.42
CA LEU A 40 -11.14 13.34 48.96
C LEU A 40 -9.87 13.76 48.20
N LEU A 41 -8.70 13.21 48.56
CA LEU A 41 -7.43 13.55 47.90
C LEU A 41 -7.26 12.86 46.54
N ILE A 42 -7.75 11.62 46.40
CA ILE A 42 -7.66 10.88 45.13
C ILE A 42 -8.60 11.47 44.06
N LEU A 43 -9.76 12.03 44.47
CA LEU A 43 -10.71 12.65 43.53
C LEU A 43 -10.20 13.99 42.95
N GLY A 44 -9.43 14.75 43.74
CA GLY A 44 -8.81 16.00 43.29
C GLY A 44 -7.68 15.77 42.27
N LEU A 45 -6.91 14.70 42.41
CA LEU A 45 -5.80 14.38 41.50
C LEU A 45 -6.27 13.85 40.13
N LEU A 46 -7.42 13.15 40.10
CA LEU A 46 -8.02 12.61 38.87
C LEU A 46 -8.62 13.70 37.96
N LEU A 47 -9.08 14.83 38.52
CA LEU A 47 -9.63 15.94 37.73
C LEU A 47 -8.54 16.82 37.08
N ALA A 48 -7.33 16.84 37.64
CA ALA A 48 -6.21 17.64 37.09
C ALA A 48 -5.54 17.00 35.86
N LEU A 49 -5.73 15.71 35.61
CA LEU A 49 -5.18 15.00 34.45
C LEU A 49 -6.12 15.00 33.22
N CYS A 50 -7.29 15.64 33.32
CA CYS A 50 -8.24 15.80 32.23
C CYS A 50 -8.08 17.12 31.44
N SER A 51 -6.87 17.71 31.42
CA SER A 51 -6.52 18.64 30.35
C SER A 51 -6.31 17.82 29.07
N CYS A 52 -7.41 17.55 28.38
CA CYS A 52 -7.41 16.95 27.06
C CYS A 52 -6.58 17.82 26.12
N ASN A 53 -5.46 17.26 25.69
CA ASN A 53 -4.74 17.67 24.49
C ASN A 53 -5.75 17.93 23.37
N GLU A 54 -5.80 19.19 22.94
CA GLU A 54 -6.48 19.60 21.74
C GLU A 54 -5.89 18.78 20.59
N LYS A 55 -6.66 17.80 20.10
CA LYS A 55 -6.29 17.03 18.92
C LYS A 55 -6.20 18.02 17.78
N GLN A 56 -4.99 18.39 17.41
CA GLN A 56 -4.74 19.04 16.13
C GLN A 56 -5.28 18.09 15.06
N ASN A 57 -6.46 18.41 14.53
CA ASN A 57 -6.91 17.90 13.26
C ASN A 57 -5.95 18.46 12.22
N VAL A 58 -4.83 17.76 12.04
CA VAL A 58 -4.03 17.91 10.84
C VAL A 58 -4.93 17.40 9.73
N THR A 59 -5.58 18.34 9.05
CA THR A 59 -6.23 18.07 7.76
C THR A 59 -5.10 17.70 6.80
N GLU A 60 -4.76 16.41 6.79
CA GLU A 60 -3.83 15.84 5.83
C GLU A 60 -4.45 16.04 4.45
N LYS A 61 -3.90 17.00 3.71
CA LYS A 61 -4.33 17.29 2.35
C LYS A 61 -3.88 16.13 1.49
N GLU A 62 -4.74 15.13 1.36
CA GLU A 62 -4.52 13.94 0.53
C GLU A 62 -4.20 14.39 -0.90
N THR A 63 -2.95 14.23 -1.30
CA THR A 63 -2.51 14.54 -2.66
C THR A 63 -2.92 13.40 -3.56
N VAL A 64 -3.98 13.62 -4.35
CA VAL A 64 -4.40 12.66 -5.38
C VAL A 64 -3.29 12.52 -6.41
N GLN A 65 -2.61 11.36 -6.40
CA GLN A 65 -1.60 11.04 -7.40
C GLN A 65 -2.29 10.52 -8.67
N LEU A 66 -1.76 10.93 -9.82
CA LEU A 66 -2.30 10.55 -11.12
C LEU A 66 -1.31 9.63 -11.85
N LEU A 67 -1.86 8.68 -12.59
CA LEU A 67 -1.15 7.74 -13.43
C LEU A 67 -1.62 7.87 -14.87
N MET A 68 -0.66 7.90 -15.80
CA MET A 68 -0.93 7.92 -17.23
C MET A 68 -1.26 6.51 -17.71
N ILE A 69 -2.51 6.25 -18.08
CA ILE A 69 -2.97 4.92 -18.51
C ILE A 69 -2.90 4.73 -20.04
N ASN A 70 -2.79 5.83 -20.78
CA ASN A 70 -2.52 5.92 -22.21
C ASN A 70 -1.97 7.32 -22.54
N ALA A 71 -1.58 7.60 -23.78
CA ALA A 71 -0.97 8.87 -24.19
C ALA A 71 -1.83 10.13 -23.93
N SER A 72 -3.13 10.00 -23.67
CA SER A 72 -4.06 11.12 -23.54
C SER A 72 -4.85 11.14 -22.24
N ASP A 73 -4.61 10.18 -21.33
CA ASP A 73 -5.45 10.02 -20.14
C ASP A 73 -4.63 9.84 -18.86
N LEU A 74 -4.97 10.65 -17.86
CA LEU A 74 -4.41 10.65 -16.51
C LEU A 74 -5.54 10.37 -15.53
N LYS A 75 -5.38 9.31 -14.74
CA LYS A 75 -6.41 8.86 -13.78
C LYS A 75 -5.83 8.73 -12.38
N PRO A 76 -6.61 8.99 -11.32
CA PRO A 76 -6.24 8.57 -9.97
C PRO A 76 -5.96 7.08 -9.93
N TYR A 77 -4.99 6.67 -9.13
CA TYR A 77 -4.63 5.26 -8.99
C TYR A 77 -4.47 4.86 -7.53
N HIS A 78 -4.56 3.55 -7.29
CA HIS A 78 -4.33 2.94 -5.99
C HIS A 78 -3.15 1.97 -6.09
N SER A 79 -2.19 2.11 -5.18
CA SER A 79 -1.10 1.16 -5.04
C SER A 79 -1.44 0.07 -4.03
N THR A 80 -1.08 -1.17 -4.33
CA THR A 80 -1.13 -2.28 -3.37
C THR A 80 -0.02 -3.27 -3.65
N VAL A 81 0.28 -4.12 -2.67
CA VAL A 81 1.29 -5.17 -2.76
C VAL A 81 0.57 -6.52 -2.75
N VAL A 82 0.78 -7.30 -3.80
CA VAL A 82 0.23 -8.66 -3.93
C VAL A 82 1.39 -9.63 -4.02
N ASN A 83 1.50 -10.54 -3.06
CA ASN A 83 2.59 -11.52 -2.99
C ASN A 83 4.00 -10.90 -3.05
N GLY A 84 4.18 -9.74 -2.41
CA GLY A 84 5.46 -9.02 -2.39
C GLY A 84 5.78 -8.24 -3.67
N VAL A 85 4.85 -8.15 -4.62
CA VAL A 85 4.98 -7.36 -5.86
C VAL A 85 4.09 -6.12 -5.76
N SER A 86 4.67 -4.95 -6.00
CA SER A 86 3.92 -3.68 -6.03
C SER A 86 3.17 -3.52 -7.35
N PHE A 87 1.89 -3.14 -7.26
CA PHE A 87 1.04 -2.85 -8.40
C PHE A 87 0.28 -1.55 -8.19
N ASP A 88 0.06 -0.85 -9.29
CA ASP A 88 -0.80 0.33 -9.35
C ASP A 88 -2.03 -0.01 -10.20
N TYR A 89 -3.21 0.32 -9.69
CA TYR A 89 -4.50 0.02 -10.33
C TYR A 89 -5.31 1.29 -10.53
N VAL A 90 -6.00 1.36 -11.67
CA VAL A 90 -7.08 2.32 -11.90
C VAL A 90 -8.38 1.56 -11.93
N ILE A 91 -9.28 1.96 -11.04
CA ILE A 91 -10.61 1.38 -10.88
C ILE A 91 -11.62 2.43 -11.34
N GLU A 92 -12.49 2.03 -12.26
CA GLU A 92 -13.66 2.83 -12.63
C GLU A 92 -14.92 2.06 -12.30
N GLU A 93 -15.85 2.72 -11.61
CA GLU A 93 -17.05 2.11 -11.05
C GLU A 93 -16.72 0.92 -10.13
N THR A 94 -16.71 -0.30 -10.69
CA THR A 94 -16.39 -1.54 -9.99
C THR A 94 -15.36 -2.40 -10.73
N ASP A 95 -14.90 -1.94 -11.90
CA ASP A 95 -13.98 -2.66 -12.78
C ASP A 95 -12.56 -2.09 -12.68
N THR A 96 -11.57 -2.98 -12.66
CA THR A 96 -10.18 -2.58 -12.88
C THR A 96 -9.95 -2.35 -14.37
N ILE A 97 -9.82 -1.08 -14.78
CA ILE A 97 -9.60 -0.72 -16.18
C ILE A 97 -8.12 -0.72 -16.57
N TYR A 98 -7.24 -0.56 -15.58
CA TYR A 98 -5.80 -0.54 -15.77
C TYR A 98 -5.07 -1.15 -14.56
N ALA A 99 -4.07 -1.96 -14.82
CA ALA A 99 -3.15 -2.48 -13.81
C ALA A 99 -1.73 -2.37 -14.34
N THR A 100 -0.78 -1.89 -13.55
CA THR A 100 0.62 -1.78 -13.96
C THR A 100 1.57 -2.16 -12.84
N THR A 101 2.77 -2.59 -13.20
CA THR A 101 3.87 -2.82 -12.26
C THR A 101 5.22 -2.53 -12.89
N LYS A 102 6.09 -1.91 -12.11
CA LYS A 102 7.52 -1.69 -12.40
C LYS A 102 8.42 -2.60 -11.53
N ASP A 103 7.81 -3.45 -10.72
CA ASP A 103 8.52 -4.27 -9.74
C ASP A 103 9.35 -5.35 -10.45
N ALA A 104 10.63 -5.44 -10.11
CA ALA A 104 11.57 -6.40 -10.70
C ALA A 104 11.27 -7.86 -10.33
N ASN A 105 10.51 -8.08 -9.25
CA ASN A 105 10.08 -9.41 -8.81
C ASN A 105 8.86 -9.93 -9.59
N PHE A 106 8.15 -9.05 -10.30
CA PHE A 106 7.05 -9.48 -11.16
C PHE A 106 7.57 -10.28 -12.35
N LYS A 107 6.94 -11.44 -12.58
CA LYS A 107 7.25 -12.33 -13.69
C LYS A 107 5.96 -12.80 -14.36
N THR A 108 5.89 -12.66 -15.68
CA THR A 108 4.75 -13.17 -16.46
C THR A 108 4.82 -14.70 -16.58
N ILE A 109 3.73 -15.34 -17.02
CA ILE A 109 3.70 -16.80 -17.22
C ILE A 109 4.66 -17.23 -18.34
N GLU A 110 4.95 -16.34 -19.29
CA GLU A 110 5.94 -16.52 -20.36
C GLU A 110 7.37 -16.28 -19.87
N ASN A 111 7.55 -16.06 -18.56
CA ASN A 111 8.81 -15.84 -17.87
C ASN A 111 9.52 -14.50 -18.17
N TYR A 112 8.82 -13.50 -18.72
CA TYR A 112 9.36 -12.15 -18.86
C TYR A 112 9.28 -11.38 -17.54
N LYS A 113 10.29 -10.54 -17.27
CA LYS A 113 10.34 -9.64 -16.11
C LYS A 113 10.85 -8.25 -16.48
N VAL A 114 10.71 -7.28 -15.58
CA VAL A 114 11.27 -5.94 -15.78
C VAL A 114 12.78 -6.07 -15.94
N GLY A 115 13.35 -5.37 -16.92
CA GLY A 115 14.75 -5.49 -17.32
C GLY A 115 15.03 -6.52 -18.42
N THR A 116 14.06 -7.36 -18.81
CA THR A 116 14.27 -8.30 -19.92
C THR A 116 14.53 -7.54 -21.22
N ARG A 117 15.50 -7.99 -22.00
CA ARG A 117 15.90 -7.34 -23.26
C ARG A 117 14.92 -7.66 -24.39
N PHE A 118 14.63 -6.67 -25.24
CA PHE A 118 13.74 -6.82 -26.39
C PHE A 118 14.23 -7.89 -27.37
N GLY A 119 15.55 -8.05 -27.55
CA GLY A 119 16.11 -9.09 -28.40
C GLY A 119 15.90 -10.53 -27.92
N ILE A 120 15.35 -10.74 -26.71
CA ILE A 120 14.97 -12.06 -26.21
C ILE A 120 13.60 -12.49 -26.72
N PHE A 121 12.76 -11.54 -27.14
CA PHE A 121 11.44 -11.86 -27.68
C PHE A 121 11.61 -12.62 -29.01
N PRO A 122 10.81 -13.66 -29.26
CA PRO A 122 10.77 -14.27 -30.59
C PRO A 122 10.29 -13.26 -31.63
N ASP A 123 10.74 -13.40 -32.87
CA ASP A 123 10.38 -12.50 -33.98
C ASP A 123 8.87 -12.32 -34.16
N SER A 124 8.09 -13.37 -33.86
CA SER A 124 6.62 -13.32 -33.89
C SER A 124 6.06 -12.29 -32.92
N LEU A 125 6.60 -12.19 -31.69
CA LEU A 125 6.18 -11.19 -30.71
C LEU A 125 6.75 -9.80 -31.03
N GLN A 126 8.00 -9.71 -31.52
CA GLN A 126 8.57 -8.42 -31.91
C GLN A 126 7.74 -7.73 -33.01
N LYS A 127 7.17 -8.50 -33.94
CA LYS A 127 6.28 -7.99 -35.00
C LYS A 127 4.93 -7.48 -34.49
N LEU A 128 4.50 -7.87 -33.29
CA LEU A 128 3.26 -7.40 -32.66
C LEU A 128 3.46 -6.12 -31.85
N MET A 129 4.67 -5.55 -31.87
CA MET A 129 4.97 -4.32 -31.14
C MET A 129 4.07 -3.17 -31.60
N VAL A 130 3.49 -2.47 -30.64
CA VAL A 130 2.68 -1.28 -30.85
C VAL A 130 3.45 -0.05 -30.38
N LYS A 131 3.36 1.03 -31.16
CA LYS A 131 3.85 2.36 -30.79
C LYS A 131 2.69 3.20 -30.32
N GLU A 132 2.82 3.81 -29.15
CA GLU A 132 1.89 4.81 -28.63
C GLU A 132 2.66 6.10 -28.32
N SER A 133 2.63 7.04 -29.27
CA SER A 133 3.42 8.28 -29.19
C SER A 133 3.11 9.07 -27.92
N GLY A 134 4.15 9.49 -27.20
CA GLY A 134 4.01 10.18 -25.92
C GLY A 134 3.78 9.25 -24.71
N TRP A 135 3.71 7.93 -24.94
CA TRP A 135 3.53 6.94 -23.88
C TRP A 135 4.62 5.86 -23.90
N GLY A 136 4.81 5.16 -25.01
CA GLY A 136 5.83 4.14 -25.16
C GLY A 136 5.57 3.13 -26.26
N TYR A 137 6.51 2.20 -26.42
CA TYR A 137 6.31 0.96 -27.19
C TYR A 137 5.85 -0.15 -26.27
N TYR A 138 5.04 -1.08 -26.76
CA TYR A 138 4.73 -2.28 -26.00
C TYR A 138 4.48 -3.49 -26.88
N VAL A 139 4.73 -4.67 -26.31
CA VAL A 139 4.47 -5.96 -26.94
C VAL A 139 3.37 -6.68 -26.16
N PRO A 140 2.24 -7.03 -26.80
CA PRO A 140 1.19 -7.82 -26.15
C PRO A 140 1.66 -9.26 -25.93
N LEU A 141 1.39 -9.79 -24.73
CA LEU A 141 1.74 -11.16 -24.33
C LEU A 141 0.49 -12.05 -24.24
N LEU A 142 0.68 -13.37 -24.30
CA LEU A 142 -0.42 -14.33 -24.27
C LEU A 142 -1.17 -14.34 -22.92
N SER A 143 -0.50 -13.96 -21.83
CA SER A 143 -1.08 -13.77 -20.49
C SER A 143 -2.01 -12.56 -20.36
N GLY A 144 -2.17 -11.80 -21.45
CA GLY A 144 -2.90 -10.54 -21.51
C GLY A 144 -2.14 -9.35 -20.91
N TRP A 145 -0.93 -9.57 -20.38
CA TRP A 145 -0.02 -8.47 -20.02
C TRP A 145 0.61 -7.88 -21.27
N ASN A 146 1.05 -6.64 -21.18
CA ASN A 146 1.85 -5.96 -22.18
C ASN A 146 3.20 -5.62 -21.58
N ALA A 147 4.28 -5.95 -22.29
CA ALA A 147 5.65 -5.58 -21.92
C ALA A 147 5.98 -4.23 -22.54
N ALA A 148 6.23 -3.21 -21.73
CA ALA A 148 6.38 -1.84 -22.21
C ALA A 148 7.82 -1.30 -22.12
N PHE A 149 8.14 -0.42 -23.06
CA PHE A 149 9.44 0.20 -23.28
C PHE A 149 9.22 1.71 -23.50
N CYS A 150 9.99 2.53 -22.80
CA CYS A 150 10.13 3.96 -23.02
C CYS A 150 11.52 4.23 -23.62
N ILE A 151 11.56 4.56 -24.91
CA ILE A 151 12.81 4.80 -25.63
C ILE A 151 13.00 6.30 -25.86
N GLY A 152 14.07 6.85 -25.27
CA GLY A 152 14.38 8.27 -25.33
C GLY A 152 13.46 9.13 -24.46
N ASN A 153 13.44 10.44 -24.72
CA ASN A 153 12.76 11.43 -23.90
C ASN A 153 11.24 11.43 -24.11
N SER A 154 10.75 11.18 -25.33
CA SER A 154 9.30 11.06 -25.60
C SER A 154 8.74 9.65 -25.35
N CYS A 155 9.57 8.76 -24.78
CA CYS A 155 9.34 7.32 -24.73
C CYS A 155 9.17 6.62 -26.08
N THR A 156 9.22 7.36 -27.19
CA THR A 156 9.01 6.86 -28.55
C THR A 156 10.00 7.41 -29.59
N ASP A 157 11.14 7.94 -29.14
CA ASP A 157 12.12 8.66 -30.00
C ASP A 157 12.71 7.78 -31.10
N SER A 158 12.90 6.49 -30.81
CA SER A 158 13.38 5.50 -31.77
C SER A 158 12.81 4.12 -31.44
N LEU A 159 12.88 3.18 -32.38
CA LEU A 159 12.42 1.81 -32.14
C LEU A 159 13.28 1.14 -31.06
N PRO A 160 12.69 0.29 -30.18
CA PRO A 160 13.46 -0.56 -29.29
C PRO A 160 14.46 -1.40 -30.08
N ASN A 161 15.72 -1.42 -29.63
CA ASN A 161 16.76 -2.28 -30.18
C ASN A 161 16.91 -3.54 -29.32
N THR A 162 17.77 -4.48 -29.73
CA THR A 162 17.93 -5.76 -29.02
C THR A 162 18.38 -5.62 -27.56
N GLN A 163 18.95 -4.48 -27.16
CA GLN A 163 19.38 -4.19 -25.79
C GLN A 163 18.36 -3.39 -24.98
N SER A 164 17.34 -2.81 -25.62
CA SER A 164 16.24 -2.11 -24.94
C SER A 164 15.57 -3.05 -23.93
N LYS A 165 15.26 -2.54 -22.74
CA LYS A 165 14.75 -3.35 -21.64
C LYS A 165 13.29 -3.02 -21.35
N ILE A 166 12.52 -4.04 -20.97
CA ILE A 166 11.18 -3.85 -20.42
C ILE A 166 11.30 -2.95 -19.18
N GLN A 167 10.54 -1.88 -19.12
CA GLN A 167 10.54 -0.94 -18.00
C GLN A 167 9.32 -1.10 -17.09
N TRP A 168 8.18 -1.56 -17.63
CA TRP A 168 7.00 -1.90 -16.86
C TRP A 168 6.15 -2.93 -17.60
N PHE A 169 5.24 -3.56 -16.86
CA PHE A 169 4.14 -4.33 -17.44
C PHE A 169 2.82 -3.68 -17.14
N PHE A 170 1.87 -3.81 -18.06
CA PHE A 170 0.51 -3.33 -17.82
C PHE A 170 -0.56 -4.22 -18.45
N LYS A 171 -1.75 -4.18 -17.87
CA LYS A 171 -3.01 -4.63 -18.45
C LYS A 171 -3.92 -3.42 -18.58
N ARG A 172 -4.59 -3.31 -19.72
CA ARG A 172 -5.65 -2.33 -19.91
C ARG A 172 -6.85 -2.99 -20.56
N LYS A 173 -8.06 -2.62 -20.14
CA LYS A 173 -9.27 -2.98 -20.87
C LYS A 173 -9.18 -2.28 -22.23
N THR A 174 -9.07 -3.04 -23.30
CA THR A 174 -9.17 -2.45 -24.65
C THR A 174 -10.55 -1.84 -24.76
N ALA A 175 -10.63 -0.57 -25.20
CA ALA A 175 -11.90 0.04 -25.53
C ALA A 175 -12.64 -0.93 -26.48
N GLN A 176 -13.84 -1.34 -26.07
CA GLN A 176 -14.76 -1.95 -27.03
C GLN A 176 -14.96 -0.87 -28.10
N SER A 177 -14.46 -1.12 -29.32
CA SER A 177 -14.85 -0.27 -30.44
C SER A 177 -16.39 -0.27 -30.46
N PRO A 178 -17.02 0.91 -30.49
CA PRO A 178 -18.47 1.01 -30.58
C PRO A 178 -19.02 0.30 -31.82
#